data_AF-A0A942BW59-F1
#
_entry.id   AF-A0A942BW59-F1
#
_cell.length_a   1.000
_cell.length_b   1.000
_cell.length_c   1.000
_cell.angle_alpha   90.00
_cell.angle_beta   90.00
_cell.angle_gamma   90.00
#
_symmetry.space_group_name_H-M   'P 1'
#
loop_
_entity.id
_entity.type
_entity.pdbx_description
1 polymer ?
#
loop_
_entity_poly.entity_id
_entity_poly.type
_entity_poly.pdbx_seq_one_letter_code
_entity_poly.pdbx_strand_id
1 'polypeptide(L)'
;MKDLTADQIQELYDKYLELIHREVDEFGVEPTEVRHLIGRLGEFYCALQTGGQLAHTVNQHGFDVICGDGKRISVKTTAQIAGFVAISETTADNVNDLMVVQYRDGKLSTIYYGPLRPAIEAARYYEPDKNYELDISKARRLTAKYGLKQA
;
A
#
# COMPACT_ATOMS: atom_id res chain seq x y z
N MET A 1 -23.12 -5.76 -0.50
CA MET A 1 -22.22 -5.76 0.68
C MET A 1 -22.10 -4.31 1.14
N LYS A 2 -22.08 -4.03 2.45
CA LYS A 2 -22.07 -2.66 2.97
C LYS A 2 -20.63 -2.18 3.10
N ASP A 3 -20.33 -0.97 2.65
CA ASP A 3 -19.00 -0.37 2.82
C ASP A 3 -18.69 -0.18 4.32
N LEU A 4 -17.43 -0.39 4.69
CA LEU A 4 -16.96 -0.20 6.06
C LEU A 4 -16.89 1.30 6.37
N THR A 5 -17.31 1.69 7.59
CA THR A 5 -17.11 3.05 8.08
C THR A 5 -15.65 3.29 8.47
N ALA A 6 -15.24 4.56 8.59
CA ALA A 6 -13.91 4.91 9.07
C ALA A 6 -13.60 4.28 10.45
N ASP A 7 -14.56 4.30 11.38
CA ASP A 7 -14.40 3.68 12.70
C ASP A 7 -14.19 2.17 12.62
N GLN A 8 -14.90 1.49 11.70
CA GLN A 8 -14.71 0.04 11.47
C GLN A 8 -13.34 -0.25 10.84
N ILE A 9 -12.87 0.60 9.93
CA ILE A 9 -11.52 0.48 9.35
C ILE A 9 -10.46 0.71 10.43
N GLN A 10 -10.66 1.69 11.32
CA GLN A 10 -9.76 1.94 12.46
C GLN A 10 -9.70 0.75 13.40
N GLU A 11 -10.85 0.17 13.77
CA GLU A 11 -10.89 -1.03 14.62
C GLU A 11 -10.16 -2.21 13.98
N LEU A 12 -10.32 -2.42 12.67
CA LEU A 12 -9.59 -3.46 11.94
C LEU A 12 -8.10 -3.17 11.85
N TYR A 13 -7.71 -1.92 11.62
CA TYR A 13 -6.32 -1.48 11.65
C TYR A 13 -5.66 -1.82 12.99
N ASP A 14 -6.29 -1.46 14.11
CA ASP A 14 -5.76 -1.68 15.46
C ASP A 14 -5.60 -3.19 15.74
N LYS A 15 -6.59 -4.01 15.39
CA LYS A 15 -6.54 -5.48 15.56
C LYS A 15 -5.43 -6.13 14.72
N TYR A 16 -5.27 -5.69 13.47
CA TYR A 16 -4.21 -6.21 12.61
C TYR A 16 -2.82 -5.79 13.11
N LEU A 17 -2.69 -4.56 13.58
CA LEU A 17 -1.45 -4.06 14.16
C LEU A 17 -1.07 -4.85 15.42
N GLU A 18 -2.02 -5.09 16.32
CA GLU A 18 -1.79 -5.93 17.51
C GLU A 18 -1.36 -7.36 17.12
N LEU A 19 -2.03 -7.97 16.14
CA LEU A 19 -1.66 -9.30 15.66
C LEU A 19 -0.22 -9.32 15.10
N ILE A 20 0.15 -8.32 14.29
CA ILE A 20 1.50 -8.22 13.74
C ILE A 20 2.53 -8.00 14.85
N HIS A 21 2.25 -7.20 15.87
CA HIS A 21 3.14 -7.04 17.02
C HIS A 21 3.36 -8.35 17.75
N ARG A 22 2.32 -9.17 17.95
CA ARG A 22 2.50 -10.50 18.56
C ARG A 22 3.40 -11.41 17.71
N GLU A 23 3.16 -11.49 16.41
CA GLU A 23 3.99 -12.29 15.50
C GLU A 23 5.46 -11.85 15.52
N VAL A 24 5.71 -10.54 15.44
CA VAL A 24 7.07 -9.99 15.31
C VAL A 24 7.78 -9.92 16.66
N ASP A 25 7.16 -9.35 17.68
CA ASP A 25 7.82 -9.02 18.94
C ASP A 25 7.77 -10.18 19.95
N GLU A 26 6.66 -10.94 20.00
CA GLU A 26 6.51 -12.07 20.93
C GLU A 26 7.02 -13.39 20.34
N PHE A 27 6.72 -13.65 19.07
CA PHE A 27 7.12 -14.89 18.40
C PHE A 27 8.41 -14.78 17.59
N GLY A 28 8.97 -13.58 17.44
CA GLY A 28 10.24 -13.36 16.76
C GLY A 28 10.19 -13.63 15.25
N VAL A 29 9.00 -13.55 14.65
CA VAL A 29 8.83 -13.73 13.20
C VAL A 29 9.35 -12.50 12.47
N GLU A 30 10.20 -12.70 11.47
CA GLU A 30 10.67 -11.61 10.63
C GLU A 30 9.47 -10.90 9.96
N PRO A 31 9.40 -9.55 10.00
CA PRO A 31 8.29 -8.80 9.37
C PRO A 31 8.03 -9.13 7.90
N THR A 32 9.05 -9.60 7.17
CA THR A 32 8.93 -10.03 5.77
C THR A 32 8.15 -11.35 5.60
N GLU A 33 8.05 -12.17 6.64
CA GLU A 33 7.31 -13.45 6.63
C GLU A 33 5.80 -13.24 6.88
N VAL A 34 5.42 -12.13 7.54
CA VAL A 34 4.01 -11.73 7.73
C VAL A 34 3.49 -10.80 6.62
N ARG A 35 4.06 -10.90 5.42
CA ARG A 35 3.79 -10.00 4.27
C ARG A 35 2.30 -9.79 3.96
N HIS A 36 1.48 -10.83 4.13
CA HIS A 36 0.05 -10.76 3.86
C HIS A 36 -0.70 -9.89 4.89
N LEU A 37 -0.30 -9.99 6.17
CA LEU A 37 -0.88 -9.19 7.25
C LEU A 37 -0.50 -7.73 7.09
N ILE A 38 0.78 -7.43 6.84
CA ILE A 38 1.22 -6.04 6.61
C ILE A 38 0.61 -5.45 5.33
N GLY A 39 0.39 -6.28 4.30
CA GLY A 39 -0.33 -5.89 3.09
C GLY A 39 -1.71 -5.34 3.42
N ARG A 40 -2.52 -6.16 4.12
CA ARG A 40 -3.86 -5.76 4.58
C ARG A 40 -3.84 -4.55 5.50
N LEU A 41 -2.87 -4.49 6.43
CA LEU A 41 -2.73 -3.35 7.34
C LEU A 41 -2.43 -2.04 6.58
N GLY A 42 -1.64 -2.11 5.51
CA GLY A 42 -1.38 -0.96 4.64
C GLY A 42 -2.61 -0.50 3.86
N GLU A 43 -3.52 -1.40 3.48
CA GLU A 43 -4.79 -1.01 2.85
C GLU A 43 -5.67 -0.23 3.83
N PHE A 44 -5.78 -0.69 5.09
CA PHE A 44 -6.48 0.06 6.14
C PHE A 44 -5.84 1.42 6.38
N TYR A 45 -4.51 1.45 6.50
CA TYR A 45 -3.75 2.69 6.65
C TYR A 45 -4.06 3.66 5.51
N CYS A 46 -4.01 3.19 4.26
CA CYS A 46 -4.31 4.02 3.08
C CYS A 46 -5.73 4.58 3.15
N ALA A 47 -6.73 3.76 3.45
CA ALA A 47 -8.11 4.20 3.56
C ALA A 47 -8.28 5.29 4.65
N LEU A 48 -7.64 5.11 5.81
CA LEU A 48 -7.64 6.10 6.89
C LEU A 48 -6.94 7.41 6.49
N GLN A 49 -5.79 7.33 5.81
CA GLN A 49 -5.00 8.50 5.39
C GLN A 49 -5.66 9.31 4.26
N THR A 50 -6.56 8.71 3.49
CA THR A 50 -7.20 9.40 2.35
C THR A 50 -8.69 9.64 2.55
N GLY A 51 -9.26 9.23 3.70
CA GLY A 51 -10.70 9.19 3.90
C GLY A 51 -11.42 8.29 2.88
N GLY A 52 -10.70 7.30 2.35
CA GLY A 52 -11.18 6.38 1.33
C GLY A 52 -11.90 5.16 1.91
N GLN A 53 -12.39 4.32 1.01
CA GLN A 53 -13.00 3.03 1.32
C GLN A 53 -12.22 1.92 0.64
N LEU A 54 -12.20 0.74 1.26
CA LEU A 54 -11.58 -0.44 0.66
C LEU A 54 -12.39 -0.92 -0.55
N ALA A 55 -11.69 -1.31 -1.62
CA ALA A 55 -12.27 -1.85 -2.83
C ALA A 55 -12.75 -3.30 -2.60
N HIS A 56 -13.93 -3.48 -2.01
CA HIS A 56 -14.39 -4.79 -1.54
C HIS A 56 -15.23 -5.60 -2.55
N THR A 57 -15.27 -5.25 -3.83
CA THR A 57 -16.01 -6.10 -4.78
C THR A 57 -15.21 -7.37 -5.05
N VAL A 58 -15.75 -8.53 -4.64
CA VAL A 58 -15.19 -9.85 -5.00
C VAL A 58 -15.03 -9.89 -6.53
N ASN A 59 -13.80 -10.09 -7.00
CA ASN A 59 -13.36 -10.04 -8.40
C ASN A 59 -13.07 -8.66 -9.03
N GLN A 60 -13.11 -7.54 -8.31
CA GLN A 60 -12.46 -6.31 -8.81
C GLN A 60 -10.95 -6.44 -8.63
N HIS A 61 -10.27 -6.70 -9.73
CA HIS A 61 -8.83 -6.82 -9.78
C HIS A 61 -8.24 -5.46 -10.17
N GLY A 62 -7.43 -4.87 -9.28
CA GLY A 62 -6.41 -3.90 -9.70
C GLY A 62 -6.11 -2.73 -8.76
N PHE A 63 -6.98 -2.42 -7.80
CA PHE A 63 -6.77 -1.35 -6.82
C PHE A 63 -7.37 -1.75 -5.48
N ASP A 64 -6.89 -1.12 -4.40
CA ASP A 64 -7.16 -1.56 -3.03
C ASP A 64 -8.06 -0.55 -2.28
N VAL A 65 -7.96 0.74 -2.61
CA VAL A 65 -8.73 1.83 -1.98
C VAL A 65 -9.36 2.73 -3.03
N ILE A 66 -10.58 3.21 -2.77
CA ILE A 66 -11.28 4.22 -3.55
C ILE A 66 -11.49 5.46 -2.67
N CYS A 67 -11.02 6.62 -3.12
CA CYS A 67 -11.23 7.89 -2.43
C CYS A 67 -12.62 8.47 -2.70
N GLY A 68 -13.05 9.42 -1.87
CA GLY A 68 -14.35 10.11 -2.05
C GLY A 68 -14.49 10.86 -3.39
N ASP A 69 -13.37 11.21 -4.05
CA ASP A 69 -13.33 11.81 -5.39
C ASP A 69 -13.36 10.77 -6.53
N GLY A 70 -13.47 9.48 -6.20
CA GLY A 70 -13.50 8.36 -7.15
C GLY A 70 -12.14 7.86 -7.60
N LYS A 71 -11.03 8.45 -7.12
CA LYS A 71 -9.68 7.96 -7.45
C LYS A 71 -9.43 6.57 -6.87
N ARG A 72 -8.80 5.73 -7.68
CA ARG A 72 -8.42 4.36 -7.33
C ARG A 72 -6.95 4.33 -6.95
N ILE A 73 -6.65 3.80 -5.77
CA ILE A 73 -5.31 3.71 -5.21
C ILE A 73 -4.88 2.24 -5.17
N SER A 74 -3.72 1.94 -5.74
CA SER A 74 -3.02 0.69 -5.44
C SER A 74 -2.09 0.90 -4.25
N VAL A 75 -2.13 -0.03 -3.29
CA VAL A 75 -1.36 0.00 -2.07
C VAL A 75 -0.27 -1.08 -2.15
N LYS A 76 0.97 -0.69 -1.89
CA LYS A 76 2.11 -1.59 -1.80
C LYS A 76 2.78 -1.43 -0.45
N THR A 77 2.58 -2.41 0.43
CA THR A 77 3.21 -2.44 1.74
C THR A 77 4.46 -3.31 1.71
N THR A 78 5.54 -2.83 2.32
CA THR A 78 6.78 -3.59 2.47
C THR A 78 7.37 -3.43 3.86
N ALA A 79 7.94 -4.49 4.41
CA ALA A 79 8.78 -4.41 5.60
C ALA A 79 10.27 -4.25 5.27
N GLN A 80 10.64 -4.32 3.98
CA GLN A 80 12.02 -4.19 3.55
C GLN A 80 12.53 -2.75 3.68
N ILE A 81 13.79 -2.60 4.07
CA ILE A 81 14.48 -1.30 4.14
C ILE A 81 14.91 -0.84 2.73
N ALA A 82 15.37 -1.80 1.92
CA ALA A 82 15.87 -1.61 0.56
C ALA A 82 15.31 -2.70 -0.36
N GLY A 83 15.47 -2.51 -1.68
CA GLY A 83 14.83 -3.34 -2.70
C GLY A 83 13.76 -2.55 -3.44
N PHE A 84 12.73 -3.24 -3.91
CA PHE A 84 11.69 -2.67 -4.75
C PHE A 84 10.30 -3.13 -4.32
N VAL A 85 9.29 -2.40 -4.78
CA VAL A 85 7.89 -2.85 -4.78
C VAL A 85 7.44 -3.12 -6.21
N ALA A 86 6.70 -4.21 -6.41
CA ALA A 86 6.18 -4.57 -7.72
C ALA A 86 4.85 -3.86 -8.00
N ILE A 87 4.77 -3.19 -9.14
CA ILE A 87 3.56 -2.59 -9.69
C ILE A 87 3.15 -3.46 -10.87
N SER A 88 1.92 -3.96 -10.86
CA SER A 88 1.47 -4.88 -11.91
C SER A 88 1.01 -4.12 -13.15
N GLU A 89 1.59 -4.47 -14.30
CA GLU A 89 1.22 -3.89 -15.61
C GLU A 89 -0.26 -4.12 -15.91
N THR A 90 -0.77 -5.33 -15.63
CA THR A 90 -2.16 -5.71 -15.94
C THR A 90 -3.20 -4.87 -15.20
N THR A 91 -2.81 -4.25 -14.08
CA THR A 91 -3.68 -3.44 -13.24
C THR A 91 -3.45 -1.94 -13.39
N ALA A 92 -2.37 -1.53 -14.07
CA ALA A 92 -1.91 -0.15 -14.11
C ALA A 92 -2.97 0.79 -14.71
N ASP A 93 -3.67 0.37 -15.75
CA ASP A 93 -4.71 1.18 -16.42
C ASP A 93 -5.94 1.42 -15.54
N ASN A 94 -6.12 0.63 -14.48
CA ASN A 94 -7.26 0.75 -13.56
C ASN A 94 -6.95 1.60 -12.32
N VAL A 95 -5.73 2.10 -12.18
CA VAL A 95 -5.22 2.76 -10.97
C VAL A 95 -4.83 4.20 -11.28
N ASN A 96 -5.26 5.14 -10.44
CA ASN A 96 -4.88 6.54 -10.55
C ASN A 96 -3.58 6.82 -9.78
N ASP A 97 -3.57 6.43 -8.51
CA ASP A 97 -2.49 6.73 -7.57
C ASP A 97 -1.88 5.45 -6.98
N LEU A 98 -0.62 5.55 -6.58
CA LEU A 98 0.10 4.53 -5.85
C LEU A 98 0.39 5.05 -4.44
N MET A 99 0.06 4.26 -3.43
CA MET A 99 0.57 4.45 -2.07
C MET A 99 1.55 3.32 -1.74
N VAL A 100 2.81 3.69 -1.51
CA VAL A 100 3.81 2.77 -0.98
C VAL A 100 3.95 3.02 0.52
N VAL A 101 3.75 1.98 1.32
CA VAL A 101 3.79 2.05 2.78
C VAL A 101 4.93 1.17 3.28
N GLN A 102 5.71 1.66 4.23
CA GLN A 102 6.73 0.87 4.92
C GLN A 102 6.26 0.53 6.33
N TYR A 103 6.29 -0.76 6.66
CA TYR A 103 6.24 -1.23 8.04
C TYR A 103 7.65 -1.33 8.59
N ARG A 104 7.93 -0.66 9.71
CA ARG A 104 9.22 -0.69 10.38
C ARG A 104 9.06 -0.35 11.85
N ASP A 105 9.77 -1.07 12.72
CA ASP A 105 9.83 -0.80 14.17
C ASP A 105 8.42 -0.65 14.78
N GLY A 106 7.52 -1.58 14.41
CA GLY A 106 6.15 -1.60 14.91
C GLY A 106 5.19 -0.57 14.30
N LYS A 107 5.60 0.19 13.28
CA LYS A 107 4.84 1.34 12.74
C LYS A 107 4.76 1.35 11.23
N LEU A 108 3.67 1.90 10.69
CA LEU A 108 3.54 2.20 9.26
C LEU A 108 3.94 3.65 8.97
N SER A 109 4.53 3.86 7.80
CA SER A 109 4.86 5.17 7.28
C SER A 109 4.71 5.22 5.77
N THR A 110 4.16 6.31 5.25
CA THR A 110 4.05 6.53 3.80
C THR A 110 5.43 6.83 3.22
N ILE A 111 5.88 6.00 2.28
CA ILE A 111 7.12 6.22 1.53
C ILE A 111 6.86 7.10 0.31
N TYR A 112 5.74 6.83 -0.36
CA TYR A 112 5.25 7.54 -1.53
C TYR A 112 3.73 7.50 -1.53
N TYR A 113 3.10 8.63 -1.81
CA TYR A 113 1.69 8.69 -2.19
C TYR A 113 1.57 9.71 -3.32
N GLY A 114 1.16 9.25 -4.50
CA GLY A 114 1.01 10.11 -5.66
C GLY A 114 0.62 9.37 -6.94
N PRO A 115 0.60 10.06 -8.09
CA PRO A 115 0.16 9.48 -9.36
C PRO A 115 0.97 8.23 -9.75
N LEU A 116 0.29 7.20 -10.25
CA LEU A 116 0.94 5.94 -10.64
C LEU A 116 1.99 6.13 -11.75
N ARG A 117 1.69 7.00 -12.71
CA ARG A 117 2.49 7.12 -13.93
C ARG A 117 3.96 7.54 -13.68
N PRO A 118 4.26 8.60 -12.90
CA PRO A 118 5.64 8.88 -12.48
C PRO A 118 6.35 7.72 -11.76
N ALA A 119 5.61 6.91 -11.01
CA ALA A 119 6.18 5.73 -10.35
C ALA A 119 6.56 4.64 -11.36
N ILE A 120 5.70 4.37 -12.37
CA ILE A 120 6.01 3.46 -13.47
C ILE A 120 7.21 3.96 -14.29
N GLU A 121 7.24 5.26 -14.63
CA GLU A 121 8.34 5.86 -15.41
C GLU A 121 9.70 5.79 -14.68
N ALA A 122 9.70 5.75 -13.35
CA ALA A 122 10.92 5.60 -12.54
C ALA A 122 11.31 4.13 -12.27
N ALA A 123 10.40 3.19 -12.50
CA ALA A 123 10.57 1.78 -12.22
C ALA A 123 11.31 1.06 -13.36
N ARG A 124 11.93 -0.07 -13.01
CA ARG A 124 12.47 -1.00 -14.02
C ARG A 124 11.36 -1.93 -14.47
N TYR A 125 11.17 -2.13 -15.77
CA TYR A 125 10.27 -3.17 -16.24
C TYR A 125 10.93 -4.55 -16.16
N TYR A 126 10.20 -5.52 -15.59
CA TYR A 126 10.62 -6.91 -15.44
C TYR A 126 9.67 -7.82 -16.22
N GLU A 127 10.09 -8.15 -17.44
CA GLU A 127 9.31 -8.93 -18.42
C GLU A 127 8.77 -10.27 -17.88
N PRO A 128 9.54 -11.10 -17.14
CA PRO A 128 9.08 -12.42 -16.75
C PRO A 128 7.77 -12.42 -15.96
N ASP A 129 7.57 -11.40 -15.11
CA ASP A 129 6.37 -11.28 -14.27
C ASP A 129 5.42 -10.16 -14.74
N LYS A 130 5.75 -9.48 -15.85
CA LYS A 130 5.01 -8.31 -16.36
C LYS A 130 4.75 -7.25 -15.29
N ASN A 131 5.80 -6.92 -14.55
CA ASN A 131 5.75 -5.98 -13.44
C ASN A 131 6.74 -4.84 -13.64
N TYR A 132 6.42 -3.68 -13.08
CA TYR A 132 7.36 -2.59 -12.89
C TYR A 132 7.91 -2.66 -11.46
N GLU A 133 9.22 -2.81 -11.32
CA GLU A 133 9.95 -2.85 -10.07
C GLU A 133 10.39 -1.42 -9.68
N LEU A 134 9.65 -0.82 -8.75
CA LEU A 134 9.98 0.51 -8.23
C LEU A 134 10.89 0.38 -7.01
N ASP A 135 12.14 0.80 -7.14
CA ASP A 135 13.07 0.87 -6.01
C ASP A 135 12.50 1.74 -4.88
N ILE A 136 12.59 1.27 -3.63
CA ILE A 136 12.13 2.01 -2.45
C ILE A 136 12.82 3.38 -2.34
N SER A 137 14.11 3.45 -2.69
CA SER A 137 14.86 4.71 -2.71
C SER A 137 14.35 5.71 -3.76
N LYS A 138 13.88 5.22 -4.91
CA LYS A 138 13.26 6.06 -5.95
C LYS A 138 11.88 6.52 -5.52
N ALA A 139 11.06 5.64 -4.93
CA ALA A 139 9.76 5.99 -4.37
C ALA A 139 9.87 7.18 -3.39
N ARG A 140 10.83 7.15 -2.46
CA ARG A 140 11.11 8.27 -1.53
C ARG A 140 11.41 9.58 -2.26
N ARG A 141 12.21 9.53 -3.32
CA ARG A 141 12.59 10.73 -4.10
C ARG A 141 11.40 11.30 -4.87
N LEU A 142 10.49 10.46 -5.37
CA LEU A 142 9.30 10.90 -6.08
C LEU A 142 8.36 11.72 -5.19
N THR A 143 8.29 11.42 -3.90
CA THR A 143 7.46 12.14 -2.92
C THR A 143 7.74 13.64 -2.89
N ALA A 144 9.01 14.05 -3.03
CA ALA A 144 9.36 15.47 -3.06
C ALA A 144 8.79 16.23 -4.26
N LYS A 145 8.52 15.54 -5.37
CA LYS A 145 8.08 16.15 -6.65
C LYS A 145 6.60 15.93 -6.94
N TYR A 146 6.06 14.79 -6.53
CA TYR A 146 4.71 14.33 -6.90
C TYR A 146 3.87 13.91 -5.68
N GLY A 147 4.38 14.11 -4.46
CA GLY A 147 3.69 13.72 -3.24
C GLY A 147 2.35 14.44 -3.09
N LEU A 148 1.29 13.66 -2.95
CA LEU A 148 -0.03 14.14 -2.58
C LEU A 148 -0.13 14.30 -1.06
N LYS A 149 -0.96 15.25 -0.62
CA LYS A 149 -1.24 15.41 0.82
C LYS A 149 -2.17 14.28 1.28
N GLN A 150 -1.91 13.79 2.47
CA GLN A 150 -2.85 12.96 3.22
C GLN A 150 -3.95 13.87 3.78
N ALA A 151 -5.14 13.32 3.99
CA ALA A 151 -6.35 14.04 4.43
C ALA A 151 -6.23 14.59 5.85
#